data_AF-A0A840CT95-F1
#
_entry.id   AF-A0A840CT95-F1
#
_cell.length_a   1.000
_cell.length_b   1.000
_cell.length_c   1.000
_cell.angle_alpha   90.00
_cell.angle_beta   90.00
_cell.angle_gamma   90.00
#
_symmetry.space_group_name_H-M   'P 1'
#
loop_
_entity.id
_entity.type
_entity.pdbx_description
1 polymer ?
#
loop_
_entity_poly.entity_id
_entity_poly.type
_entity_poly.pdbx_seq_one_letter_code
_entity_poly.pdbx_strand_id
1 'polypeptide(L)'
;MSLQLIDHSPDLKRLQDEGYEIEIKGGYLITHHIPYVDKDRCIKYGKLIVALTLNNNIAKYSGNHVIQFMGDFPCHKDGSPISAISHANPNQKLTDDIIMNYSFSNKPPKGYKDYYEQITRYIEIISSPAISLDPSVEVRTYKVIDSTDDDVFQYADTCSSRANTYYLNNKFRGQKIAIIGLGGTGSYILDLVAKTPVSEIHLYDGDKFLQHNAFRAPGAPSKEILSSQKYKADYFASLYLNMHKGIV
;
A
#
# COMPACT_ATOMS: atom_id res chain seq x y z
N MET A 1 0.60 -4.41 -12.45
CA MET A 1 -0.77 -4.34 -13.02
C MET A 1 -1.84 -3.97 -11.98
N SER A 2 -1.82 -4.54 -10.77
CA SER A 2 -2.80 -4.22 -9.70
C SER A 2 -2.76 -2.74 -9.26
N LEU A 3 -1.57 -2.17 -9.06
CA LEU A 3 -1.41 -0.77 -8.62
C LEU A 3 -1.96 0.24 -9.63
N GLN A 4 -1.67 0.07 -10.92
CA GLN A 4 -2.22 0.94 -11.97
C GLN A 4 -3.76 0.93 -11.97
N LEU A 5 -4.39 -0.22 -11.73
CA LEU A 5 -5.85 -0.32 -11.71
C LEU A 5 -6.45 0.43 -10.51
N ILE A 6 -5.80 0.35 -9.34
CA ILE A 6 -6.17 1.13 -8.16
C ILE A 6 -6.04 2.63 -8.48
N ASP A 7 -4.91 3.05 -9.07
CA ASP A 7 -4.64 4.45 -9.40
C ASP A 7 -5.63 5.06 -10.39
N HIS A 8 -6.11 4.27 -11.35
CA HIS A 8 -7.09 4.70 -12.35
C HIS A 8 -8.53 4.73 -11.83
N SER A 9 -8.80 4.15 -10.66
CA SER A 9 -10.14 4.02 -10.08
C SER A 9 -10.27 4.92 -8.85
N PRO A 10 -10.92 6.10 -8.94
CA PRO A 10 -10.91 7.09 -7.86
C PRO A 10 -11.40 6.59 -6.50
N ASP A 11 -12.37 5.69 -6.48
CA ASP A 11 -12.92 5.06 -5.28
C ASP A 11 -11.94 4.08 -4.64
N LEU A 12 -11.27 3.23 -5.43
CA LEU A 12 -10.25 2.31 -4.93
C LEU A 12 -9.00 3.05 -4.46
N LYS A 13 -8.55 4.05 -5.21
CA LYS A 13 -7.43 4.91 -4.83
C LYS A 13 -7.69 5.61 -3.50
N ARG A 14 -8.92 6.10 -3.29
CA ARG A 14 -9.31 6.71 -2.02
C ARG A 14 -9.19 5.73 -0.85
N LEU A 15 -9.56 4.45 -1.01
CA LEU A 15 -9.35 3.45 0.03
C LEU A 15 -7.85 3.32 0.38
N GLN A 16 -6.99 3.24 -0.63
CA GLN A 16 -5.54 3.17 -0.42
C GLN A 16 -4.98 4.43 0.24
N ASP A 17 -5.35 5.62 -0.23
CA ASP A 17 -4.91 6.92 0.30
C ASP A 17 -5.36 7.14 1.76
N GLU A 18 -6.51 6.59 2.15
CA GLU A 18 -7.01 6.61 3.54
C GLU A 18 -6.36 5.53 4.43
N GLY A 19 -5.46 4.70 3.91
CA GLY A 19 -4.63 3.77 4.68
C GLY A 19 -5.19 2.35 4.81
N TYR A 20 -6.22 1.99 4.04
CA TYR A 20 -6.72 0.61 4.02
C TYR A 20 -5.78 -0.30 3.21
N GLU A 21 -5.51 -1.50 3.72
CA GLU A 21 -4.72 -2.51 3.01
C GLU A 21 -5.54 -3.14 1.89
N ILE A 22 -5.40 -2.65 0.66
CA ILE A 22 -6.12 -3.19 -0.50
C ILE A 22 -5.19 -3.85 -1.52
N GLU A 23 -5.68 -4.91 -2.13
CA GLU A 23 -5.03 -5.66 -3.20
C GLU A 23 -6.05 -5.97 -4.30
N ILE A 24 -5.60 -5.96 -5.55
CA ILE A 24 -6.41 -6.47 -6.68
C ILE A 24 -5.78 -7.77 -7.18
N LYS A 25 -6.53 -8.86 -7.08
CA LYS A 25 -6.08 -10.21 -7.45
C LYS A 25 -7.20 -10.97 -8.17
N GLY A 26 -6.91 -11.47 -9.37
CA GLY A 26 -7.86 -12.31 -10.13
C GLY A 26 -9.20 -11.64 -10.44
N GLY A 27 -9.25 -10.31 -10.55
CA GLY A 27 -10.50 -9.57 -10.74
C GLY A 27 -11.29 -9.29 -9.45
N TYR A 28 -10.71 -9.54 -8.28
CA TYR A 28 -11.29 -9.21 -6.98
C TYR A 28 -10.52 -8.08 -6.32
N LEU A 29 -11.25 -7.19 -5.64
CA LEU A 29 -10.71 -6.30 -4.63
C LEU A 29 -10.68 -7.06 -3.30
N ILE A 30 -9.51 -7.15 -2.70
CA ILE A 30 -9.30 -7.77 -1.40
C ILE A 30 -8.89 -6.65 -0.44
N THR A 31 -9.66 -6.45 0.62
CA THR A 31 -9.28 -5.56 1.73
C THR A 31 -8.85 -6.42 2.91
N HIS A 32 -7.57 -6.30 3.27
CA HIS A 32 -6.93 -7.06 4.33
C HIS A 32 -7.07 -6.35 5.69
N HIS A 33 -6.63 -7.03 6.75
CA HIS A 33 -6.54 -6.48 8.10
C HIS A 33 -7.86 -5.91 8.63
N ILE A 34 -8.97 -6.63 8.45
CA ILE A 34 -10.27 -6.21 8.97
C ILE A 34 -10.44 -6.77 10.38
N PRO A 35 -10.33 -5.96 11.44
CA PRO A 35 -10.54 -6.46 12.80
C PRO A 35 -12.01 -6.84 13.00
N TYR A 36 -12.25 -7.92 13.72
CA TYR A 36 -13.58 -8.37 14.12
C TYR A 36 -13.52 -9.16 15.42
N VAL A 37 -14.66 -9.34 16.06
CA VAL A 37 -14.77 -10.17 17.28
C VAL A 37 -15.33 -11.54 16.88
N ASP A 38 -14.72 -12.61 17.37
CA ASP A 38 -15.24 -13.98 17.18
C ASP A 38 -16.25 -14.38 18.28
N LYS A 39 -16.80 -15.60 18.17
CA LYS A 39 -17.75 -16.16 19.14
C LYS A 39 -17.19 -16.26 20.58
N ASP A 40 -15.87 -16.33 20.71
CA ASP A 40 -15.16 -16.48 21.98
C ASP A 40 -14.77 -15.11 22.57
N ARG A 41 -15.22 -14.01 21.92
CA ARG A 41 -14.96 -12.61 22.26
C ARG A 41 -13.50 -12.21 22.08
N CYS A 42 -12.78 -12.92 21.23
CA CYS A 42 -11.41 -12.59 20.84
C CYS A 42 -11.41 -11.68 19.61
N ILE A 43 -10.49 -10.72 19.58
CA ILE A 43 -10.25 -9.89 18.40
C ILE A 43 -9.40 -10.68 17.41
N LYS A 44 -9.89 -10.78 16.17
CA LYS A 44 -9.28 -11.47 15.04
C LYS A 44 -9.22 -10.52 13.85
N TYR A 45 -8.48 -10.91 12.82
CA TYR A 45 -8.36 -10.14 11.58
C TYR A 45 -8.76 -10.98 10.38
N GLY A 46 -9.67 -10.45 9.58
CA GLY A 46 -10.23 -11.09 8.40
C GLY A 46 -9.93 -10.30 7.14
N LYS A 47 -10.51 -10.77 6.03
CA LYS A 47 -10.44 -10.09 4.73
C LYS A 47 -11.81 -9.91 4.14
N LEU A 48 -12.08 -8.73 3.59
CA LEU A 48 -13.24 -8.47 2.76
C LEU A 48 -12.87 -8.65 1.29
N ILE A 49 -13.73 -9.31 0.52
CA ILE A 49 -13.46 -9.69 -0.86
C ILE A 49 -14.66 -9.32 -1.72
N VAL A 50 -14.45 -8.50 -2.74
CA VAL A 50 -15.48 -8.04 -3.68
C VAL A 50 -15.05 -8.31 -5.11
N ALA A 51 -15.94 -8.87 -5.93
CA ALA A 51 -15.69 -9.01 -7.36
C ALA A 51 -15.73 -7.63 -8.03
N LEU A 52 -14.66 -7.27 -8.73
CA LEU A 52 -14.59 -6.03 -9.50
C LEU A 52 -15.20 -6.23 -10.88
N THR A 53 -16.04 -5.29 -11.28
CA THR A 53 -16.38 -5.08 -12.69
C THR A 53 -15.43 -4.04 -13.27
N LEU A 54 -14.69 -4.43 -14.30
CA LEU A 54 -13.66 -3.59 -14.92
C LEU A 54 -14.11 -3.18 -16.32
N ASN A 55 -13.91 -1.91 -16.66
CA ASN A 55 -14.03 -1.42 -18.02
C ASN A 55 -12.81 -0.57 -18.36
N ASN A 56 -12.03 -0.98 -19.35
CA ASN A 56 -10.78 -0.32 -19.75
C ASN A 56 -9.82 -0.06 -18.56
N ASN A 57 -9.64 -1.07 -17.69
CA ASN A 57 -8.84 -0.99 -16.46
C ASN A 57 -9.29 0.06 -15.44
N ILE A 58 -10.55 0.50 -15.50
CA ILE A 58 -11.19 1.34 -14.48
C ILE A 58 -12.26 0.49 -13.79
N ALA A 59 -12.23 0.47 -12.46
CA ALA A 59 -13.26 -0.17 -11.67
C ALA A 59 -14.58 0.58 -11.83
N LYS A 60 -15.63 -0.16 -12.20
CA LYS A 60 -16.99 0.36 -12.29
C LYS A 60 -17.86 -0.46 -11.35
N TYR A 61 -18.50 0.20 -10.41
CA TYR A 61 -19.40 -0.48 -9.49
C TYR A 61 -20.61 -1.04 -10.25
N SER A 62 -20.90 -2.33 -10.08
CA SER A 62 -21.96 -3.05 -10.82
C SER A 62 -23.31 -3.07 -10.09
N GLY A 63 -23.38 -2.51 -8.88
CA GLY A 63 -24.58 -2.59 -8.04
C GLY A 63 -24.67 -3.86 -7.20
N ASN A 64 -23.72 -4.79 -7.34
CA ASN A 64 -23.65 -5.98 -6.49
C ASN A 64 -23.19 -5.61 -5.07
N HIS A 65 -24.11 -5.71 -4.12
CA HIS A 65 -23.93 -5.31 -2.73
C HIS A 65 -23.44 -6.45 -1.83
N VAL A 66 -23.42 -7.69 -2.34
CA VAL A 66 -22.93 -8.85 -1.61
C VAL A 66 -21.41 -8.78 -1.55
N ILE A 67 -20.86 -8.94 -0.35
CA ILE A 67 -19.42 -9.02 -0.10
C ILE A 67 -19.06 -10.40 0.43
N GLN A 68 -17.87 -10.88 0.13
CA GLN A 68 -17.34 -12.14 0.64
C GLN A 68 -16.38 -11.84 1.80
N PHE A 69 -16.24 -12.78 2.72
CA PHE A 69 -15.42 -12.63 3.92
C PHE A 69 -14.60 -13.89 4.20
N MET A 70 -13.34 -13.67 4.55
CA MET A 70 -12.40 -14.70 4.98
C MET A 70 -12.08 -14.51 6.46
N GLY A 71 -12.33 -15.54 7.27
CA GLY A 71 -12.24 -15.53 8.73
C GLY A 71 -13.41 -16.29 9.36
N ASP A 72 -13.50 -16.22 10.69
CA ASP A 72 -14.66 -16.69 11.47
C ASP A 72 -15.82 -15.70 11.36
N PHE A 73 -17.06 -16.13 11.65
CA PHE A 73 -18.22 -15.26 11.53
C PHE A 73 -18.13 -14.07 12.52
N PRO A 74 -18.23 -12.80 12.06
CA PRO A 74 -18.16 -11.64 12.94
C PRO A 74 -19.28 -11.57 13.99
N CYS A 75 -18.89 -11.27 15.22
CA CYS A 75 -19.77 -11.16 16.37
C CYS A 75 -19.79 -9.74 16.96
N HIS A 76 -20.84 -9.47 17.72
CA HIS A 76 -20.91 -8.36 18.66
C HIS A 76 -19.93 -8.60 19.82
N LYS A 77 -19.71 -7.56 20.63
CA LYS A 77 -18.79 -7.58 21.79
C LYS A 77 -19.11 -8.64 22.85
N ASP A 78 -20.36 -9.14 22.89
CA ASP A 78 -20.81 -10.20 23.79
C ASP A 78 -20.61 -11.61 23.21
N GLY A 79 -20.09 -11.74 21.99
CA GLY A 79 -19.89 -13.01 21.27
C GLY A 79 -21.10 -13.44 20.45
N SER A 80 -22.22 -12.71 20.49
CA SER A 80 -23.39 -13.01 19.65
C SER A 80 -23.12 -12.67 18.17
N PRO A 81 -23.52 -13.51 17.20
CA PRO A 81 -23.26 -13.24 15.78
C PRO A 81 -23.95 -11.95 15.29
N ILE A 82 -23.28 -11.19 14.41
CA ILE A 82 -23.89 -10.05 13.69
C ILE A 82 -24.81 -10.58 12.57
N SER A 83 -25.94 -11.18 12.95
CA SER A 83 -26.86 -11.85 12.03
C SER A 83 -27.46 -10.91 10.97
N ALA A 84 -27.52 -9.60 11.26
CA ALA A 84 -28.08 -8.57 10.39
C ALA A 84 -27.36 -8.41 9.03
N ILE A 85 -26.15 -8.96 8.89
CA ILE A 85 -25.41 -8.95 7.61
C ILE A 85 -25.30 -10.35 6.98
N SER A 86 -25.79 -11.40 7.64
CA SER A 86 -25.64 -12.78 7.17
C SER A 86 -26.32 -13.00 5.82
N HIS A 87 -25.64 -13.69 4.90
CA HIS A 87 -26.21 -14.07 3.60
C HIS A 87 -26.01 -15.57 3.30
N ALA A 88 -24.77 -16.03 3.17
CA ALA A 88 -24.47 -17.45 2.90
C ALA A 88 -23.06 -17.85 3.39
N ASN A 89 -22.82 -19.15 3.55
CA ASN A 89 -21.57 -19.72 4.06
C ASN A 89 -20.94 -20.65 2.99
N PRO A 90 -20.46 -20.10 1.86
CA PRO A 90 -20.04 -20.92 0.72
C PRO A 90 -18.80 -21.79 1.02
N ASN A 91 -17.93 -21.33 1.93
CA ASN A 91 -16.65 -21.96 2.25
C ASN A 91 -15.84 -22.36 1.00
N GLN A 92 -15.80 -21.44 0.02
CA GLN A 92 -15.26 -21.69 -1.30
C GLN A 92 -13.81 -21.17 -1.39
N LYS A 93 -12.89 -22.04 -1.80
CA LYS A 93 -11.51 -21.65 -2.11
C LYS A 93 -11.49 -20.84 -3.42
N LEU A 94 -10.92 -19.63 -3.37
CA LEU A 94 -10.79 -18.74 -4.53
C LEU A 94 -9.37 -18.79 -5.12
N THR A 95 -8.36 -18.75 -4.26
CA THR A 95 -6.93 -18.94 -4.58
C THR A 95 -6.28 -19.79 -3.49
N ASP A 96 -4.98 -20.08 -3.59
CA ASP A 96 -4.28 -20.84 -2.55
C ASP A 96 -4.28 -20.16 -1.18
N ASP A 97 -4.37 -18.82 -1.16
CA ASP A 97 -4.30 -17.96 0.01
C ASP A 97 -5.61 -17.26 0.37
N ILE A 98 -6.69 -17.46 -0.41
CA ILE A 98 -8.00 -16.82 -0.21
C ILE A 98 -9.12 -17.85 -0.19
N ILE A 99 -9.85 -17.89 0.93
CA ILE A 99 -11.03 -18.73 1.14
C ILE A 99 -12.21 -17.81 1.47
N MET A 100 -13.28 -17.91 0.69
CA MET A 100 -14.54 -17.21 0.96
C MET A 100 -15.35 -18.04 1.96
N ASN A 101 -15.09 -17.86 3.26
CA ASN A 101 -15.78 -18.60 4.32
C ASN A 101 -17.26 -18.20 4.37
N TYR A 102 -17.51 -16.89 4.29
CA TYR A 102 -18.83 -16.28 4.44
C TYR A 102 -19.10 -15.28 3.32
N SER A 103 -20.38 -14.98 3.13
CA SER A 103 -20.86 -13.85 2.35
C SER A 103 -21.85 -13.05 3.18
N PHE A 104 -21.83 -11.74 2.98
CA PHE A 104 -22.66 -10.79 3.69
C PHE A 104 -23.46 -9.91 2.73
N SER A 105 -24.63 -9.48 3.20
CA SER A 105 -25.52 -8.55 2.49
C SER A 105 -26.08 -7.52 3.46
N ASN A 106 -25.76 -6.25 3.23
CA ASN A 106 -26.28 -5.12 3.99
C ASN A 106 -26.60 -3.93 3.06
N LYS A 107 -27.55 -4.11 2.14
CA LYS A 107 -27.87 -3.08 1.15
C LYS A 107 -28.58 -1.88 1.80
N PRO A 108 -28.03 -0.65 1.75
CA PRO A 108 -28.77 0.55 2.15
C PRO A 108 -29.94 0.82 1.18
N PRO A 109 -30.96 1.61 1.56
CA PRO A 109 -32.11 1.90 0.69
C PRO A 109 -31.75 2.46 -0.69
N LYS A 110 -30.68 3.27 -0.77
CA LYS A 110 -30.16 3.84 -2.02
C LYS A 110 -29.10 2.97 -2.71
N GLY A 111 -28.75 1.82 -2.12
CA GLY A 111 -27.56 1.05 -2.48
C GLY A 111 -26.27 1.78 -2.09
N TYR A 112 -25.14 1.26 -2.56
CA TYR A 112 -23.84 1.92 -2.48
C TYR A 112 -23.58 2.70 -3.77
N LYS A 113 -22.94 3.86 -3.65
CA LYS A 113 -22.52 4.70 -4.77
C LYS A 113 -21.38 4.07 -5.57
N ASP A 114 -20.40 3.51 -4.87
CA ASP A 114 -19.14 3.00 -5.42
C ASP A 114 -18.53 1.92 -4.51
N TYR A 115 -17.38 1.36 -4.89
CA TYR A 115 -16.71 0.33 -4.06
C TYR A 115 -16.22 0.92 -2.73
N TYR A 116 -15.84 2.20 -2.69
CA TYR A 116 -15.40 2.87 -1.47
C TYR A 116 -16.51 2.84 -0.41
N GLU A 117 -17.74 3.25 -0.76
CA GLU A 117 -18.86 3.27 0.17
C GLU A 117 -19.23 1.86 0.63
N GLN A 118 -19.22 0.88 -0.27
CA GLN A 118 -19.48 -0.52 0.08
C GLN A 118 -18.45 -1.03 1.10
N ILE A 119 -17.16 -0.94 0.79
CA ILE A 119 -16.09 -1.46 1.63
C ILE A 119 -16.09 -0.77 3.00
N THR A 120 -16.09 0.56 3.03
CA THR A 120 -16.04 1.31 4.29
C THR A 120 -17.25 1.02 5.18
N ARG A 121 -18.44 0.81 4.59
CA ARG A 121 -19.62 0.42 5.36
C ARG A 121 -19.48 -0.96 6.02
N TYR A 122 -18.98 -1.96 5.30
CA TYR A 122 -18.78 -3.29 5.89
C TYR A 122 -17.68 -3.28 6.94
N ILE A 123 -16.59 -2.54 6.69
CA ILE A 123 -15.53 -2.32 7.68
C ILE A 123 -16.11 -1.73 8.96
N GLU A 124 -16.94 -0.68 8.86
CA GLU A 124 -17.59 -0.05 10.00
C GLU A 124 -18.41 -1.08 10.80
N ILE A 125 -19.27 -1.86 10.14
CA ILE A 125 -20.13 -2.83 10.81
C ILE A 125 -19.31 -3.90 11.53
N ILE A 126 -18.31 -4.46 10.84
CA ILE A 126 -17.53 -5.62 11.30
C ILE A 126 -16.51 -5.22 12.37
N SER A 127 -15.89 -4.05 12.23
CA SER A 127 -14.80 -3.58 13.10
C SER A 127 -15.30 -2.89 14.35
N SER A 128 -16.52 -2.31 14.34
CA SER A 128 -17.06 -1.56 15.48
C SER A 128 -17.01 -2.32 16.82
N PRO A 129 -17.40 -3.62 16.89
CA PRO A 129 -17.26 -4.40 18.12
C PRO A 129 -15.82 -4.55 18.61
N ALA A 130 -14.87 -4.76 17.69
CA ALA A 130 -13.45 -4.95 18.04
C ALA A 130 -12.84 -3.65 18.59
N ILE A 131 -13.07 -2.53 17.89
CA ILE A 131 -12.61 -1.19 18.32
C ILE A 131 -13.22 -0.80 19.66
N SER A 132 -14.49 -1.17 19.92
CA SER A 132 -15.12 -0.92 21.21
C SER A 132 -14.53 -1.75 22.35
N LEU A 133 -13.98 -2.94 22.08
CA LEU A 133 -13.31 -3.77 23.08
C LEU A 133 -11.88 -3.29 23.33
N ASP A 134 -11.17 -2.90 22.28
CA ASP A 134 -9.80 -2.41 22.34
C ASP A 134 -9.62 -1.21 21.39
N PRO A 135 -9.57 0.02 21.93
CA PRO A 135 -9.36 1.23 21.13
C PRO A 135 -7.98 1.32 20.46
N SER A 136 -7.02 0.46 20.80
CA SER A 136 -5.70 0.42 20.13
C SER A 136 -5.72 -0.35 18.80
N VAL A 137 -6.82 -1.03 18.49
CA VAL A 137 -6.98 -1.76 17.23
C VAL A 137 -7.10 -0.79 16.07
N GLU A 138 -6.20 -0.94 15.09
CA GLU A 138 -6.20 -0.14 13.88
C GLU A 138 -6.84 -0.89 12.71
N VAL A 139 -7.61 -0.15 11.92
CA VAL A 139 -8.16 -0.62 10.63
C VAL A 139 -7.31 -0.08 9.47
N ARG A 140 -6.69 1.08 9.67
CA ARG A 140 -5.91 1.82 8.66
C ARG A 140 -4.44 1.76 9.05
N THR A 141 -3.72 0.76 8.53
CA THR A 141 -2.35 0.46 8.94
C THR A 141 -1.30 1.25 8.17
N TYR A 142 -1.68 1.88 7.04
CA TYR A 142 -0.74 2.55 6.12
C TYR A 142 0.44 1.65 5.73
N LYS A 143 0.18 0.34 5.61
CA LYS A 143 1.20 -0.65 5.24
C LYS A 143 1.92 -0.22 3.96
N VAL A 144 3.25 -0.33 3.98
CA VAL A 144 4.10 -0.06 2.81
C VAL A 144 3.67 -0.97 1.67
N ILE A 145 3.49 -0.36 0.50
CA ILE A 145 3.04 -1.04 -0.71
C ILE A 145 4.28 -1.42 -1.50
N ASP A 146 4.48 -2.72 -1.69
CA ASP A 146 5.59 -3.22 -2.51
C ASP A 146 5.45 -2.73 -3.96
N SER A 147 6.59 -2.42 -4.57
CA SER A 147 6.65 -2.12 -6.00
C SER A 147 6.31 -3.37 -6.82
N THR A 148 5.84 -3.22 -8.06
CA THR A 148 5.82 -4.36 -8.99
C THR A 148 7.23 -4.82 -9.34
N ASP A 149 7.39 -6.11 -9.70
CA ASP A 149 8.69 -6.70 -10.03
C ASP A 149 9.48 -5.91 -11.10
N ASP A 150 8.76 -5.31 -12.06
CA ASP A 150 9.34 -4.52 -13.15
C ASP A 150 9.67 -3.05 -12.79
N ASP A 151 9.45 -2.61 -11.53
CA ASP A 151 9.68 -1.23 -11.13
C ASP A 151 11.08 -0.99 -10.55
N VAL A 152 11.60 0.22 -10.72
CA VAL A 152 12.94 0.62 -10.27
C VAL A 152 13.00 0.97 -8.78
N PHE A 153 11.85 1.20 -8.16
CA PHE A 153 11.78 1.47 -6.73
C PHE A 153 11.66 0.19 -5.90
N GLN A 154 12.09 0.23 -4.64
CA GLN A 154 11.89 -0.87 -3.69
C GLN A 154 10.44 -0.98 -3.22
N TYR A 155 9.71 0.14 -3.22
CA TYR A 155 8.31 0.26 -2.84
C TYR A 155 7.60 1.23 -3.80
N ALA A 156 6.27 1.12 -3.90
CA ALA A 156 5.49 1.88 -4.86
C ALA A 156 5.52 3.41 -4.60
N ASP A 157 5.64 4.20 -5.66
CA ASP A 157 5.48 5.66 -5.62
C ASP A 157 3.99 6.04 -5.50
N THR A 158 3.49 6.09 -4.27
CA THR A 158 2.13 6.57 -3.98
C THR A 158 2.02 8.10 -3.96
N CYS A 159 3.15 8.82 -3.90
CA CYS A 159 3.16 10.28 -3.85
C CYS A 159 2.69 10.88 -5.18
N SER A 160 3.26 10.44 -6.30
CA SER A 160 2.87 10.90 -7.64
C SER A 160 1.44 10.49 -7.99
N SER A 161 1.01 9.31 -7.54
CA SER A 161 -0.38 8.89 -7.65
C SER A 161 -1.28 9.85 -6.88
N ARG A 162 -1.06 10.06 -5.58
CA ARG A 162 -1.87 10.97 -4.74
C ARG A 162 -1.91 12.40 -5.29
N ALA A 163 -0.81 12.91 -5.83
CA ALA A 163 -0.73 14.23 -6.45
C ALA A 163 -1.35 14.31 -7.85
N ASN A 164 -1.83 13.19 -8.42
CA ASN A 164 -2.31 13.07 -9.80
C ASN A 164 -1.27 13.49 -10.85
N THR A 165 0.00 13.31 -10.54
CA THR A 165 1.15 13.64 -11.39
C THR A 165 1.87 12.40 -11.93
N TYR A 166 1.37 11.19 -11.66
CA TYR A 166 2.00 9.92 -12.09
C TYR A 166 2.29 9.88 -13.60
N TYR A 167 1.52 10.54 -14.47
CA TYR A 167 1.85 10.58 -15.90
C TYR A 167 3.18 11.29 -16.21
N LEU A 168 3.62 12.23 -15.37
CA LEU A 168 4.90 12.94 -15.53
C LEU A 168 6.09 12.00 -15.37
N ASN A 169 5.94 10.92 -14.62
CA ASN A 169 6.97 9.88 -14.44
C ASN A 169 7.41 9.27 -15.78
N ASN A 170 6.52 9.22 -16.78
CA ASN A 170 6.86 8.73 -18.12
C ASN A 170 7.98 9.54 -18.80
N LYS A 171 8.18 10.80 -18.41
CA LYS A 171 9.29 11.61 -18.94
C LYS A 171 10.65 11.07 -18.50
N PHE A 172 10.74 10.43 -17.33
CA PHE A 172 11.99 9.99 -16.71
C PHE A 172 12.29 8.50 -16.95
N ARG A 173 11.26 7.69 -17.21
CA ARG A 173 11.40 6.25 -17.50
C ARG A 173 12.35 6.00 -18.66
N GLY A 174 13.21 4.99 -18.53
CA GLY A 174 14.19 4.62 -19.55
C GLY A 174 15.48 5.44 -19.53
N GLN A 175 15.49 6.61 -18.86
CA GLN A 175 16.71 7.43 -18.79
C GLN A 175 17.76 6.79 -17.86
N LYS A 176 19.03 7.09 -18.13
CA LYS A 176 20.17 6.76 -17.26
C LYS A 176 20.91 8.04 -16.95
N ILE A 177 21.24 8.26 -15.68
CA ILE A 177 21.87 9.51 -15.22
C ILE A 177 23.20 9.17 -14.56
N ALA A 178 24.23 9.94 -14.88
CA ALA A 178 25.51 9.89 -14.16
C ALA A 178 25.69 11.18 -13.34
N ILE A 179 26.02 11.03 -12.06
CA ILE A 179 26.33 12.15 -11.17
C ILE A 179 27.83 12.07 -10.84
N ILE A 180 28.57 13.04 -11.38
CA ILE A 180 30.02 13.16 -11.17
C ILE A 180 30.26 14.21 -10.09
N GLY A 181 30.66 13.75 -8.90
CA GLY A 181 30.80 14.52 -7.68
C GLY A 181 29.54 14.46 -6.82
N LEU A 182 29.69 13.92 -5.61
CA LEU A 182 28.70 13.76 -4.55
C LEU A 182 29.05 14.64 -3.34
N GLY A 183 29.61 15.81 -3.61
CA GLY A 183 29.64 16.92 -2.65
C GLY A 183 28.23 17.44 -2.37
N GLY A 184 28.12 18.68 -1.85
CA GLY A 184 26.82 19.20 -1.44
C GLY A 184 25.77 19.16 -2.56
N THR A 185 26.02 19.82 -3.68
CA THR A 185 25.09 19.87 -4.81
C THR A 185 24.76 18.49 -5.38
N GLY A 186 25.77 17.68 -5.70
CA GLY A 186 25.57 16.38 -6.32
C GLY A 186 24.79 15.41 -5.43
N SER A 187 25.01 15.46 -4.12
CA SER A 187 24.26 14.64 -3.17
C SER A 187 22.78 15.04 -3.07
N TYR A 188 22.44 16.33 -3.16
CA TYR A 188 21.04 16.77 -3.23
C TYR A 188 20.39 16.51 -4.58
N ILE A 189 21.14 16.57 -5.69
CA ILE A 189 20.64 16.12 -6.99
C ILE A 189 20.30 14.63 -6.91
N LEU A 190 21.18 13.80 -6.33
CA LEU A 190 20.90 12.39 -6.10
C LEU A 190 19.64 12.18 -5.24
N ASP A 191 19.48 12.93 -4.15
CA ASP A 191 18.29 12.84 -3.28
C ASP A 191 16.97 13.05 -4.05
N LEU A 192 16.97 13.94 -5.04
CA LEU A 192 15.79 14.22 -5.86
C LEU A 192 15.63 13.20 -6.99
N VAL A 193 16.72 12.88 -7.69
CA VAL A 193 16.70 11.97 -8.85
C VAL A 193 16.37 10.53 -8.42
N ALA A 194 16.84 10.07 -7.27
CA ALA A 194 16.54 8.74 -6.73
C ALA A 194 15.04 8.53 -6.42
N LYS A 195 14.24 9.60 -6.38
CA LYS A 195 12.77 9.56 -6.21
C LYS A 195 12.03 9.61 -7.54
N THR A 196 12.74 9.55 -8.66
CA THR A 196 12.18 9.52 -10.02
C THR A 196 12.44 8.17 -10.67
N PRO A 197 11.60 7.70 -11.61
CA PRO A 197 11.70 6.35 -12.16
C PRO A 197 12.72 6.26 -13.31
N VAL A 198 13.90 6.83 -13.11
CA VAL A 198 15.03 6.65 -14.04
C VAL A 198 15.55 5.22 -13.92
N SER A 199 16.06 4.64 -15.01
CA SER A 199 16.45 3.23 -15.00
C SER A 199 17.69 2.98 -14.14
N GLU A 200 18.68 3.87 -14.27
CA GLU A 200 19.96 3.74 -13.58
C GLU A 200 20.49 5.12 -13.17
N ILE A 201 21.11 5.19 -12.00
CA ILE A 201 21.77 6.37 -11.45
C ILE A 201 23.20 5.97 -11.07
N HIS A 202 24.17 6.42 -11.87
CA HIS A 202 25.58 6.07 -11.74
C HIS A 202 26.31 7.10 -10.88
N LEU A 203 26.97 6.66 -9.82
CA LEU A 203 27.59 7.53 -8.82
C LEU A 203 29.12 7.54 -8.94
N TYR A 204 29.71 8.72 -9.16
CA TYR A 204 31.16 8.88 -9.25
C TYR A 204 31.65 9.94 -8.26
N ASP A 205 32.40 9.53 -7.23
CA ASP A 205 33.12 10.44 -6.33
C ASP A 205 34.29 9.70 -5.65
N GLY A 206 35.49 10.29 -5.71
CA GLY A 206 36.72 9.71 -5.13
C GLY A 206 37.00 10.15 -3.68
N ASP A 207 36.22 11.07 -3.12
CA ASP A 207 36.40 11.55 -1.77
C ASP A 207 35.73 10.62 -0.75
N LYS A 208 36.25 10.66 0.49
CA LYS A 208 35.61 10.03 1.65
C LYS A 208 34.50 10.91 2.22
N PHE A 209 33.48 10.29 2.79
CA PHE A 209 32.41 10.97 3.51
C PHE A 209 32.81 11.20 4.97
N LEU A 210 33.08 12.47 5.31
CA LEU A 210 33.59 12.89 6.62
C LEU A 210 32.58 13.80 7.36
N GLN A 211 32.82 14.04 8.65
CA GLN A 211 31.89 14.77 9.53
C GLN A 211 31.45 16.14 8.98
N HIS A 212 32.36 16.91 8.38
CA HIS A 212 32.01 18.22 7.80
C HIS A 212 31.10 18.11 6.55
N ASN A 213 31.04 16.94 5.90
CA ASN A 213 30.14 16.70 4.78
C ASN A 213 28.69 16.51 5.23
N ALA A 214 28.47 15.94 6.42
CA ALA A 214 27.13 15.68 6.96
C ALA A 214 26.26 16.95 7.11
N PHE A 215 26.88 18.11 7.27
CA PHE A 215 26.17 19.40 7.39
C PHE A 215 25.81 20.05 6.05
N ARG A 216 26.15 19.41 4.93
CA ARG A 216 25.87 19.93 3.58
C ARG A 216 25.41 18.84 2.61
N ALA A 217 24.97 17.71 3.13
CA ALA A 217 24.50 16.55 2.39
C ALA A 217 23.14 16.12 2.96
N PRO A 218 22.30 15.42 2.16
CA PRO A 218 21.05 14.86 2.66
C PRO A 218 21.29 13.77 3.71
N GLY A 219 20.31 13.61 4.60
CA GLY A 219 20.30 12.60 5.65
C GLY A 219 20.99 13.05 6.95
N ALA A 220 21.06 12.13 7.91
CA ALA A 220 21.66 12.33 9.23
C ALA A 220 22.51 11.09 9.58
N PRO A 221 23.77 11.01 9.09
CA PRO A 221 24.63 9.85 9.30
C PRO A 221 24.95 9.66 10.79
N SER A 222 24.98 8.39 11.22
CA SER A 222 25.40 8.05 12.58
C SER A 222 26.92 8.25 12.76
N LYS A 223 27.39 8.27 14.02
CA LYS A 223 28.83 8.36 14.31
C LYS A 223 29.60 7.18 13.73
N GLU A 224 29.01 5.98 13.78
CA GLU A 224 29.58 4.73 13.26
C GLU A 224 29.79 4.81 11.74
N ILE A 225 28.80 5.38 11.02
CA ILE A 225 28.93 5.64 9.58
C ILE A 225 30.11 6.59 9.32
N LEU A 226 30.22 7.69 10.05
CA LEU A 226 31.31 8.66 9.88
C LEU A 226 32.69 8.05 10.22
N SER A 227 32.77 7.21 11.25
CA SER A 227 33.98 6.49 11.63
C SER A 227 34.44 5.49 10.58
N SER A 228 33.51 4.92 9.79
CA SER A 228 33.84 3.99 8.70
C SER A 228 34.54 4.66 7.51
N GLN A 229 34.46 6.00 7.39
CA GLN A 229 35.10 6.79 6.34
C GLN A 229 34.95 6.23 4.91
N LYS A 230 33.76 5.70 4.59
CA LYS A 230 33.44 5.20 3.25
C LYS A 230 33.67 6.27 2.19
N TYR A 231 33.92 5.86 0.96
CA TYR A 231 33.82 6.77 -0.18
C TYR A 231 32.40 7.32 -0.25
N LYS A 232 32.26 8.57 -0.72
CA LYS A 232 30.95 9.22 -0.84
C LYS A 232 30.04 8.42 -1.77
N ALA A 233 30.57 7.90 -2.87
CA ALA A 233 29.84 7.03 -3.79
C ALA A 233 29.23 5.82 -3.06
N ASP A 234 30.06 5.06 -2.33
CA ASP A 234 29.60 3.88 -1.58
C ASP A 234 28.59 4.24 -0.47
N TYR A 235 28.83 5.33 0.26
CA TYR A 235 27.93 5.79 1.31
C TYR A 235 26.56 6.11 0.75
N PHE A 236 26.48 6.99 -0.26
CA PHE A 236 25.20 7.37 -0.84
C PHE A 236 24.54 6.21 -1.60
N ALA A 237 25.31 5.35 -2.27
CA ALA A 237 24.76 4.15 -2.88
C ALA A 237 24.04 3.28 -1.84
N SER A 238 24.70 2.99 -0.72
CA SER A 238 24.10 2.18 0.35
C SER A 238 22.84 2.82 0.98
N LEU A 239 22.76 4.15 0.98
CA LEU A 239 21.60 4.88 1.49
C LEU A 239 20.42 4.79 0.51
N TYR A 240 20.65 5.10 -0.76
CA TYR A 240 19.57 5.21 -1.75
C TYR A 240 19.14 3.88 -2.36
N LEU A 241 19.93 2.81 -2.25
CA LEU A 241 19.50 1.45 -2.61
C LEU A 241 18.30 0.97 -1.80
N ASN A 242 18.06 1.53 -0.61
CA ASN A 242 16.85 1.25 0.18
C ASN A 242 15.56 1.80 -0.47
N MET A 243 15.69 2.70 -1.45
CA MET A 243 14.57 3.32 -2.17
C MET A 243 14.56 2.94 -3.65
N HIS A 244 15.72 2.91 -4.30
CA HIS A 244 15.86 2.76 -5.75
C HIS A 244 16.82 1.62 -6.08
N LYS A 245 16.35 0.60 -6.80
CA LYS A 245 17.11 -0.60 -7.19
C LYS A 245 18.24 -0.28 -8.19
N GLY A 246 18.04 0.74 -9.03
CA GLY A 246 18.97 1.14 -10.09
C GLY A 246 20.13 2.06 -9.68
N ILE A 247 20.54 2.09 -8.41
CA ILE A 247 21.76 2.83 -8.02
C ILE A 247 22.99 1.99 -8.38
N VAL A 248 23.93 2.58 -9.15
CA VAL A 248 25.11 1.92 -9.70
C VAL A 248 26.39 2.63 -9.27
#